data_AF-A0AAX0L4B2-F1
#
_entry.id   AF-A0AAX0L4B2-F1
#
_cell.length_a   1.000
_cell.length_b   1.000
_cell.length_c   1.000
_cell.angle_alpha   90.00
_cell.angle_beta   90.00
_cell.angle_gamma   90.00
#
_symmetry.space_group_name_H-M   'P 1'
#
loop_
_entity.id
_entity.type
_entity.pdbx_description
1 polymer ?
#
loop_
_entity_poly.entity_id
_entity_poly.type
_entity_poly.pdbx_seq_one_letter_code
_entity_poly.pdbx_strand_id
1 'polypeptide(L)'
;MSADIDIDQIFREDSANPPSERTLPWEETCDGITVVVEPKPHWAEDMRVFRLEKREYCRYTDWAANGGNARFYGHIDTSGDEVMMRARAMIAREIADGLWD
;
A
#
# COMPACT_ATOMS: atom_id res chain seq x y z
N MET A 1 -1.30 -30.85 6.65
CA MET A 1 -2.13 -30.16 5.65
C MET A 1 -1.81 -28.70 5.85
N SER A 2 -0.85 -28.17 5.09
CA SER A 2 -0.61 -26.73 5.04
C SER A 2 -1.93 -26.08 4.64
N ALA A 3 -2.42 -25.15 5.46
CA ALA A 3 -3.44 -24.25 4.94
C ALA A 3 -2.76 -23.52 3.78
N ASP A 4 -3.29 -23.61 2.57
CA ASP A 4 -2.81 -22.79 1.47
C ASP A 4 -2.96 -21.33 1.91
N ILE A 5 -1.86 -20.69 2.32
CA ILE A 5 -1.86 -19.29 2.73
C ILE A 5 -2.30 -18.47 1.53
N ASP A 6 -3.42 -17.78 1.68
CA ASP A 6 -3.99 -16.91 0.66
C ASP A 6 -3.38 -15.51 0.77
N ILE A 7 -3.01 -14.91 -0.37
CA ILE A 7 -2.51 -13.54 -0.44
C ILE A 7 -3.52 -12.58 0.21
N ASP A 8 -4.82 -12.78 -0.02
CA ASP A 8 -5.85 -11.91 0.56
C ASP A 8 -5.96 -12.08 2.08
N GLN A 9 -5.61 -13.25 2.61
CA GLN A 9 -5.50 -13.47 4.05
C GLN A 9 -4.32 -12.69 4.63
N ILE A 10 -3.14 -12.75 4.01
CA ILE A 10 -1.96 -12.00 4.46
C ILE A 10 -2.24 -10.49 4.53
N PHE A 11 -2.81 -9.91 3.46
CA PHE A 11 -3.16 -8.48 3.44
C PHE A 11 -4.20 -8.13 4.51
N ARG A 12 -5.17 -9.02 4.76
CA ARG A 12 -6.17 -8.82 5.81
C ARG A 12 -5.54 -8.84 7.20
N GLU A 13 -4.64 -9.77 7.45
CA GLU A 13 -3.91 -9.87 8.72
C GLU A 13 -3.02 -8.64 8.95
N ASP A 14 -2.29 -8.18 7.94
CA ASP A 14 -1.50 -6.94 8.03
C ASP A 14 -2.40 -5.72 8.30
N SER A 15 -3.59 -5.65 7.68
CA SER A 15 -4.54 -4.56 7.86
C SER A 15 -5.11 -4.44 9.28
N ALA A 16 -5.02 -5.49 10.10
CA ALA A 16 -5.43 -5.46 11.50
C ALA A 16 -4.49 -4.60 12.36
N ASN A 17 -3.26 -4.35 11.88
CA ASN A 17 -2.31 -3.45 12.53
C ASN A 17 -2.65 -1.98 12.26
N PRO A 18 -2.28 -1.07 13.17
CA PRO A 18 -2.39 0.37 12.92
C PRO A 18 -1.50 0.76 11.73
N PRO A 19 -1.83 1.85 10.99
CA PRO A 19 -1.09 2.28 9.80
C PRO A 19 0.43 2.35 9.95
N SER A 20 0.94 2.72 11.13
CA SER A 20 2.38 2.82 11.41
C SER A 20 3.10 1.48 11.54
N GLU A 21 2.36 0.39 11.74
CA GLU A 21 2.88 -0.97 11.93
C GLU A 21 2.63 -1.87 10.72
N ARG A 22 1.83 -1.41 9.76
CA ARG A 22 1.57 -2.12 8.51
C ARG A 22 2.82 -2.25 7.67
N THR A 23 3.00 -3.42 7.08
CA THR A 23 4.16 -3.77 6.26
C THR A 23 3.79 -3.96 4.79
N LEU A 24 2.50 -4.06 4.48
CA LEU A 24 1.98 -4.16 3.11
C LEU A 24 1.21 -2.90 2.73
N PRO A 25 1.16 -2.55 1.44
CA PRO A 25 0.35 -1.42 0.99
C PRO A 25 -1.13 -1.70 1.17
N TRP A 26 -1.90 -0.64 1.42
CA TRP A 26 -3.35 -0.73 1.58
C TRP A 26 -4.06 0.41 0.86
N GLU A 27 -5.33 0.17 0.55
CA GLU A 27 -6.20 1.18 -0.06
C GLU A 27 -6.87 2.05 0.99
N GLU A 28 -6.99 3.33 0.69
CA GLU A 28 -7.87 4.26 1.39
C GLU A 28 -8.73 5.02 0.38
N THR A 29 -9.96 5.34 0.78
CA THR A 29 -10.86 6.17 -0.02
C THR A 29 -11.39 7.31 0.82
N CYS A 30 -11.18 8.53 0.34
CA CYS A 30 -11.70 9.76 0.95
C CYS A 30 -12.14 10.71 -0.17
N ASP A 31 -13.29 11.36 -0.01
CA ASP A 31 -13.86 12.32 -0.96
C ASP A 31 -13.92 11.83 -2.42
N GLY A 32 -14.21 10.54 -2.62
CA GLY A 32 -14.27 9.92 -3.94
C GLY A 32 -12.92 9.69 -4.61
N ILE A 33 -11.82 9.86 -3.87
CA ILE A 33 -10.46 9.59 -4.31
C ILE A 33 -9.96 8.34 -3.61
N THR A 34 -9.61 7.33 -4.40
CA THR A 34 -8.94 6.13 -3.91
C THR A 34 -7.43 6.26 -4.10
N VAL A 35 -6.70 5.89 -3.05
CA VAL A 35 -5.25 5.92 -2.99
C VAL A 35 -4.73 4.59 -2.44
N VAL A 36 -3.47 4.31 -2.73
CA VAL A 36 -2.71 3.23 -2.09
C VAL A 36 -1.63 3.88 -1.23
N VAL A 37 -1.64 3.55 0.06
CA VAL A 37 -0.60 3.95 1.00
C VAL A 37 0.52 2.93 0.95
N GLU A 38 1.74 3.39 0.69
CA GLU A 38 2.95 2.59 0.70
C GLU A 38 3.63 2.72 2.08
N PRO A 39 3.78 1.62 2.84
CA PRO A 39 4.54 1.59 4.08
C PRO A 39 5.93 2.17 3.88
N LYS A 40 6.38 2.99 4.84
CA LYS A 40 7.66 3.67 4.71
C LYS A 40 8.79 2.74 5.15
N PRO A 41 9.93 2.73 4.45
CA PRO A 41 11.14 2.16 5.01
C PRO A 41 11.56 2.95 6.26
N HIS A 42 12.30 2.32 7.17
CA HIS A 42 12.67 2.90 8.48
C HIS A 42 13.35 4.28 8.39
N TRP A 43 14.04 4.57 7.29
CA TRP A 43 14.76 5.82 7.05
C TRP A 43 13.91 6.94 6.45
N ALA A 44 12.71 6.65 5.94
CA ALA A 44 11.84 7.67 5.37
C ALA A 44 11.12 8.43 6.50
N GLU A 45 10.94 9.74 6.31
CA GLU A 45 10.25 10.61 7.27
C GLU A 45 8.75 10.28 7.35
N ASP A 46 8.13 9.99 6.21
CA ASP A 46 6.69 9.76 6.08
C ASP A 46 6.39 8.66 5.04
N MET A 47 5.18 8.10 5.11
CA MET A 47 4.63 7.19 4.10
C MET A 47 4.24 7.96 2.83
N ARG A 48 4.23 7.26 1.71
CA ARG A 48 3.77 7.80 0.44
C ARG A 48 2.37 7.31 0.14
N VAL A 49 1.58 8.20 -0.45
CA VAL A 49 0.21 7.91 -0.85
C VAL A 49 0.11 8.13 -2.33
N PHE A 50 -0.22 7.10 -3.09
CA PHE A 50 -0.31 7.15 -4.54
C PHE A 50 -1.77 7.13 -4.97
N ARG A 51 -2.17 7.97 -5.91
CA ARG A 51 -3.50 7.86 -6.53
C ARG A 51 -3.61 6.53 -7.25
N LEU A 52 -4.75 5.85 -7.10
CA LEU A 52 -4.94 4.50 -7.63
C LEU A 52 -4.60 4.42 -9.14
N GLU A 53 -5.29 5.24 -9.93
CA GLU A 53 -5.23 5.20 -11.40
C GLU A 53 -4.33 6.31 -12.02
N LYS A 54 -3.77 7.20 -11.20
CA LYS A 54 -2.94 8.32 -11.67
C LYS A 54 -1.53 8.20 -11.15
N ARG A 55 -0.55 8.58 -11.98
CA ARG A 55 0.85 8.68 -11.56
C ARG A 55 1.09 9.95 -10.76
N GLU A 56 0.47 9.99 -9.59
CA GLU A 56 0.44 11.12 -8.68
C GLU A 56 0.61 10.61 -7.26
N TYR A 57 1.36 11.32 -6.44
CA TYR A 57 1.59 10.96 -5.06
C TYR A 57 1.57 12.18 -4.12
N CYS A 58 1.28 11.94 -2.84
CA CYS A 58 1.47 12.90 -1.77
C CYS A 58 2.09 12.21 -0.53
N ARG A 59 2.31 12.98 0.53
CA ARG A 59 2.74 12.49 1.83
C ARG A 59 1.52 12.00 2.62
N TYR A 60 1.65 10.92 3.39
CA TYR A 60 0.54 10.39 4.18
C TYR A 60 0.05 11.39 5.23
N THR A 61 0.92 12.18 5.82
CA THR A 61 0.52 13.29 6.71
C THR A 61 -0.40 14.31 6.03
N ASP A 62 -0.17 14.61 4.75
CA ASP A 62 -1.01 15.52 3.96
C ASP A 62 -2.35 14.87 3.59
N TRP A 63 -2.33 13.60 3.18
CA TRP A 63 -3.54 12.81 2.93
C TRP A 63 -4.42 12.67 4.19
N ALA A 64 -3.83 12.30 5.32
CA ALA A 64 -4.54 12.11 6.58
C ALA A 64 -5.18 13.42 7.10
N ALA A 65 -4.56 14.57 6.81
CA ALA A 65 -5.08 15.88 7.21
C ALA A 65 -6.14 16.43 6.23
N ASN A 66 -5.97 16.21 4.93
CA ASN A 66 -6.72 16.93 3.89
C ASN A 66 -7.59 16.04 2.99
N GLY A 67 -7.49 14.71 3.10
CA GLY A 67 -8.27 13.77 2.29
C GLY A 67 -8.15 14.08 0.80
N GLY A 68 -9.29 14.21 0.13
CA GLY A 68 -9.33 14.51 -1.31
C GLY A 68 -8.68 15.83 -1.72
N ASN A 69 -8.48 16.75 -0.77
CA ASN A 69 -7.84 18.05 -0.97
C ASN A 69 -6.33 18.03 -0.77
N ALA A 70 -5.74 16.88 -0.45
CA ALA A 70 -4.29 16.73 -0.34
C ALA A 70 -3.57 17.14 -1.64
N ARG A 71 -2.36 17.67 -1.51
CA ARG A 71 -1.59 18.16 -2.63
C ARG A 71 -0.81 17.02 -3.26
N PHE A 72 -1.31 16.53 -4.38
CA PHE A 72 -0.64 15.53 -5.19
C PHE A 72 0.41 16.16 -6.14
N TYR A 73 1.50 15.42 -6.34
CA TYR A 73 2.59 15.73 -7.26
C TYR A 73 2.71 14.60 -8.28
N GLY A 74 3.08 14.93 -9.52
CA GLY A 74 3.36 13.92 -10.54
C GLY A 74 4.47 12.97 -10.09
N HIS A 75 4.24 11.66 -10.25
CA HIS A 75 5.25 10.62 -10.09
C HIS A 75 5.69 10.14 -11.48
N ILE A 76 7.00 9.95 -11.66
CA ILE A 76 7.54 9.64 -12.99
C ILE A 76 7.10 8.25 -13.48
N ASP A 77 7.03 7.28 -12.58
CA ASP A 77 6.98 5.86 -12.96
C ASP A 77 5.91 5.02 -12.27
N THR A 78 5.03 5.58 -11.42
CA THR A 78 4.18 4.72 -10.57
C THR A 78 2.86 5.36 -10.13
N SER A 79 1.83 4.53 -10.05
CA SER A 79 0.50 4.78 -9.48
C SER A 79 0.21 3.80 -8.35
N GLY A 80 -0.91 3.98 -7.65
CA GLY A 80 -1.35 3.06 -6.59
C GLY A 80 -1.58 1.63 -7.09
N ASP A 81 -2.17 1.47 -8.28
CA ASP A 81 -2.34 0.14 -8.90
C ASP A 81 -1.01 -0.59 -9.10
N GLU A 82 0.02 0.12 -9.55
CA GLU A 82 1.35 -0.46 -9.74
C GLU A 82 2.00 -0.86 -8.41
N VAL A 83 1.81 -0.05 -7.35
CA VAL A 83 2.29 -0.38 -5.99
C VAL A 83 1.60 -1.65 -5.48
N MET A 84 0.27 -1.70 -5.54
CA MET A 84 -0.51 -2.86 -5.08
C MET A 84 -0.17 -4.12 -5.87
N MET A 85 -0.06 -4.01 -7.19
CA MET A 85 0.32 -5.12 -8.06
C MET A 85 1.70 -5.69 -7.72
N ARG A 86 2.70 -4.83 -7.50
CA ARG A 86 4.06 -5.27 -7.13
C ARG A 86 4.08 -5.98 -5.79
N ALA A 87 3.38 -5.45 -4.79
CA ALA A 87 3.31 -6.09 -3.48
C ALA A 87 2.64 -7.47 -3.55
N ARG A 88 1.50 -7.59 -4.24
CA ARG A 88 0.82 -8.87 -4.43
C ARG A 88 1.69 -9.88 -5.20
N ALA A 89 2.42 -9.43 -6.22
CA ALA A 89 3.34 -10.28 -6.97
C ALA A 89 4.54 -10.76 -6.12
N MET A 90 5.05 -9.91 -5.23
CA MET A 90 6.10 -10.27 -4.27
C MET A 90 5.62 -11.36 -3.32
N ILE A 91 4.47 -11.18 -2.67
CA ILE A 91 3.90 -12.19 -1.77
C ILE A 91 3.60 -13.50 -2.49
N ALA A 92 3.04 -13.44 -3.71
CA ALA A 92 2.81 -14.64 -4.52
C ALA A 92 4.11 -15.42 -4.80
N ARG A 93 5.21 -14.71 -5.06
CA ARG A 93 6.54 -15.32 -5.24
C ARG A 93 7.03 -15.97 -3.95
N GLU A 94 6.94 -15.27 -2.82
CA GLU A 94 7.41 -15.78 -1.53
C GLU A 94 6.63 -17.05 -1.09
N ILE A 95 5.31 -17.09 -1.33
CA ILE A 95 4.49 -18.29 -1.11
C ILE A 95 4.98 -19.44 -2.01
N ALA A 96 5.19 -19.17 -3.30
CA ALA A 96 5.68 -20.20 -4.24
C ALA A 96 7.07 -20.72 -3.88
N ASP A 97 7.90 -19.87 -3.27
CA ASP A 97 9.23 -20.23 -2.78
C ASP A 97 9.20 -20.92 -1.40
N GLY A 98 8.02 -21.07 -0.78
CA GLY A 98 7.84 -21.74 0.50
C GLY A 98 8.36 -20.93 1.70
N LEU A 99 8.36 -19.59 1.60
CA LEU A 99 8.80 -18.69 2.68
C LEU A 99 7.69 -18.38 3.70
N TRP A 100 6.50 -18.93 3.51
CA TRP A 100 5.33 -18.77 4.35
C TRP A 100 4.87 -20.15 4.83
N ASP A 101 4.87 -20.37 6.16
CA ASP A 101 4.59 -21.65 6.85
C ASP A 101 3.17 -21.71 7.46
#